data_AF-A0AAD6YEN9-F1
#
_entry.id   AF-A0AAD6YEN9-F1
#
_cell.length_a   1.000
_cell.length_b   1.000
_cell.length_c   1.000
_cell.angle_alpha   90.00
_cell.angle_beta   90.00
_cell.angle_gamma   90.00
#
_symmetry.space_group_name_H-M   'P 1'
#
loop_
_entity.id
_entity.type
_entity.pdbx_description
1 polymer ?
#
loop_
_entity_poly.entity_id
_entity_poly.type
_entity_poly.pdbx_seq_one_letter_code
_entity_poly.pdbx_strand_id
1 'polypeptide(L)'
;DTADIQESPPSRPLCPICDDPLPETPSEELQAMLDWVKTVSKPSPVPDCPDHHTPNRLSNVIIVCERHKLESDIFPLAIAEGWPFNPDFGGLHSRVTALR
;
A
#
# COMPACT_ATOMS: atom_id res chain seq x y z
N ASP A 1 -35.60 15.26 -19.70
CA ASP A 1 -34.29 14.60 -19.69
C ASP A 1 -33.49 15.02 -18.48
N THR A 2 -33.75 14.35 -17.36
CA THR A 2 -32.96 14.52 -16.13
C THR A 2 -31.75 13.63 -16.31
N ALA A 3 -30.61 14.23 -16.66
CA ALA A 3 -29.34 13.51 -16.75
C ALA A 3 -29.02 12.93 -15.37
N ASP A 4 -28.96 11.60 -15.32
CA ASP A 4 -28.48 10.81 -14.20
C ASP A 4 -27.05 11.28 -13.89
N ILE A 5 -26.86 12.04 -12.80
CA ILE A 5 -25.53 12.34 -12.29
C ILE A 5 -25.08 11.06 -11.60
N GLN A 6 -24.45 10.19 -12.37
CA GLN A 6 -23.84 8.99 -11.86
C GLN A 6 -22.63 9.44 -11.03
N GLU A 7 -22.82 9.59 -9.72
CA GLU A 7 -21.73 9.87 -8.78
C GLU A 7 -20.68 8.76 -8.93
N SER A 8 -19.54 9.12 -9.52
CA SER A 8 -18.36 8.26 -9.52
C SER A 8 -17.95 8.01 -8.07
N PRO A 9 -17.57 6.77 -7.69
CA PRO A 9 -17.10 6.50 -6.34
C PRO A 9 -15.96 7.45 -5.96
N PRO A 10 -15.82 7.80 -4.66
CA PRO A 10 -14.78 8.72 -4.22
C PRO A 10 -13.42 8.23 -4.72
N SER A 11 -12.73 9.08 -5.48
CA SER A 11 -11.39 8.77 -5.96
C SER A 11 -10.49 8.54 -4.75
N ARG A 12 -9.97 7.32 -4.59
CA ARG A 12 -8.98 7.03 -3.56
C ARG A 12 -7.79 8.00 -3.73
N PRO A 13 -7.21 8.50 -2.63
CA PRO A 13 -6.03 9.35 -2.72
C PRO A 13 -4.90 8.59 -3.43
N LEU A 14 -4.17 9.28 -4.30
CA LEU A 14 -3.04 8.70 -4.99
C LEU A 14 -1.80 8.70 -4.08
N CYS A 15 -0.96 7.69 -4.26
CA CYS A 15 0.34 7.63 -3.61
C CYS A 15 1.20 8.79 -4.10
N PRO A 16 1.82 9.58 -3.20
CA PRO A 16 2.64 10.73 -3.57
C PRO A 16 3.95 10.34 -4.28
N ILE A 17 4.20 9.05 -4.55
CA ILE A 17 5.45 8.55 -5.11
C ILE A 17 5.25 7.81 -6.44
N CYS A 18 4.31 6.85 -6.49
CA CYS A 18 4.04 6.08 -7.70
C CYS A 18 2.73 6.47 -8.41
N ASP A 19 1.98 7.42 -7.85
CA ASP A 19 0.69 7.90 -8.38
C ASP A 19 -0.42 6.84 -8.47
N ASP A 20 -0.19 5.63 -7.98
CA ASP A 20 -1.22 4.60 -7.89
C ASP A 20 -2.15 4.86 -6.69
N PRO A 21 -3.43 4.46 -6.74
CA PRO A 21 -4.37 4.59 -5.64
C PRO A 21 -3.89 3.91 -4.34
N LEU A 22 -3.98 4.60 -3.21
CA LEU A 22 -3.73 4.03 -1.89
C LEU A 22 -4.80 2.98 -1.52
N PRO A 23 -4.50 2.03 -0.62
CA PRO A 23 -5.51 1.11 -0.10
C PRO A 23 -6.63 1.89 0.62
N GLU A 24 -7.83 1.31 0.69
CA GLU A 24 -8.99 1.97 1.33
C GLU A 24 -8.72 2.31 2.81
N THR A 25 -8.01 1.41 3.50
CA THR A 25 -7.58 1.57 4.88
C THR A 25 -6.08 1.28 4.97
N PRO A 26 -5.20 2.28 4.76
CA PRO A 26 -3.77 2.10 4.94
C PRO A 26 -3.46 1.80 6.41
N SER A 27 -2.48 0.96 6.66
CA SER A 27 -1.98 0.72 8.01
C SER A 27 -1.29 1.98 8.56
N GLU A 28 -1.18 2.06 9.89
CA GLU A 28 -0.42 3.14 10.56
C GLU A 28 1.04 3.18 10.08
N GLU A 29 1.61 2.03 9.74
CA GLU A 29 2.98 1.93 9.20
C GLU A 29 3.08 2.57 7.81
N LEU A 30 2.17 2.25 6.90
CA LEU A 30 2.15 2.88 5.57
C LEU A 30 1.90 4.38 5.69
N GLN A 31 0.98 4.81 6.54
CA GLN A 31 0.74 6.23 6.78
C GLN A 31 2.01 6.96 7.27
N ALA A 32 2.71 6.38 8.25
CA ALA A 32 3.97 6.95 8.75
C ALA A 32 5.07 7.00 7.68
N MET A 33 5.14 6.00 6.80
CA MET A 33 6.08 5.96 5.67
C MET A 33 5.76 7.03 4.61
N LEU A 34 4.47 7.25 4.32
CA LEU A 34 4.01 8.30 3.41
C LEU A 34 4.32 9.69 3.96
N ASP A 35 4.10 9.92 5.25
CA ASP A 35 4.44 11.18 5.90
C ASP A 35 5.96 11.40 5.91
N TRP A 36 6.73 10.36 6.24
CA TRP A 36 8.18 10.41 6.22
C TRP A 36 8.73 10.73 4.83
N VAL A 37 8.26 10.06 3.77
CA VAL A 37 8.83 10.25 2.44
C VAL A 37 8.62 11.67 1.93
N LYS A 38 7.52 12.34 2.32
CA LYS A 38 7.28 13.76 2.03
C LYS A 38 8.34 14.68 2.64
N THR A 39 8.89 14.33 3.82
CA THR A 39 9.95 15.12 4.48
C THR A 39 11.32 14.98 3.82
N VAL A 40 11.57 13.86 3.12
CA VAL A 40 12.88 13.53 2.52
C VAL A 40 12.88 13.57 0.99
N SER A 41 11.82 14.12 0.39
CA SER A 41 11.61 14.27 -1.06
C SER A 41 11.34 15.73 -1.42
N LYS A 42 11.24 16.02 -2.72
CA LYS A 42 10.87 17.34 -3.22
C LYS A 42 9.48 17.28 -3.85
N PRO A 43 8.58 18.24 -3.56
CA PRO A 43 7.32 18.35 -4.28
C PRO A 43 7.57 18.47 -5.78
N SER A 44 6.84 17.69 -6.57
CA SER A 44 6.89 17.68 -8.03
C SER A 44 5.49 17.38 -8.58
N PRO A 45 4.51 18.27 -8.34
CA PRO A 45 3.11 18.04 -8.69
C PRO A 45 2.93 17.73 -10.18
N VAL A 46 2.06 16.77 -10.47
CA VAL A 46 1.61 16.44 -11.84
C VAL A 46 0.10 16.65 -11.94
N PRO A 47 -0.49 16.84 -13.14
CA PRO A 47 -1.91 17.17 -13.28
C PRO A 47 -2.86 16.21 -12.55
N ASP A 48 -2.56 14.91 -12.60
CA ASP A 48 -3.40 13.87 -12.00
C ASP A 48 -3.07 13.60 -10.52
N CYS A 49 -1.90 14.04 -10.05
CA CYS A 49 -1.43 13.88 -8.67
C CYS A 49 -0.74 15.17 -8.18
N PRO A 50 -1.54 16.14 -7.65
CA PRO A 50 -1.00 17.40 -7.11
C PRO A 50 -0.08 17.21 -5.89
N ASP A 51 -0.18 16.07 -5.21
CA ASP A 51 0.64 15.69 -4.06
C ASP A 51 1.82 14.80 -4.48
N HIS A 52 2.22 14.79 -5.76
CA HIS A 52 3.37 14.02 -6.21
C HIS A 52 4.69 14.61 -5.67
N HIS A 53 5.58 13.72 -5.26
CA HIS A 53 6.90 14.01 -4.73
C HIS A 53 7.96 13.16 -5.43
N THR A 54 9.10 13.77 -5.74
CA THR A 54 10.27 13.07 -6.26
C THR A 54 11.27 12.81 -5.13
N PRO A 55 11.48 11.55 -4.69
CA PRO A 55 12.44 11.25 -3.63
C PRO A 55 13.88 11.44 -4.06
N ASN A 56 14.73 11.86 -3.11
CA ASN A 56 16.15 12.08 -3.36
C ASN A 56 16.93 10.77 -3.60
N ARG A 57 16.37 9.61 -3.24
CA ARG A 57 17.00 8.28 -3.37
C ARG A 57 15.99 7.25 -3.85
N LEU A 58 16.41 6.40 -4.79
CA LEU A 58 15.60 5.28 -5.29
C LEU A 58 15.20 4.31 -4.17
N SER A 59 16.05 4.11 -3.16
CA SER A 59 15.74 3.28 -1.99
C SER A 59 14.47 3.74 -1.26
N ASN A 60 14.22 5.05 -1.19
CA ASN A 60 13.04 5.57 -0.50
C ASN A 60 11.76 5.25 -1.29
N VAL A 61 11.84 5.31 -2.63
CA VAL A 61 10.76 4.88 -3.51
C VAL A 61 10.46 3.40 -3.29
N ILE A 62 11.48 2.54 -3.36
CA ILE A 62 11.34 1.10 -3.23
C ILE A 62 10.67 0.74 -1.90
N ILE A 63 11.20 1.26 -0.79
CA ILE A 63 10.70 0.94 0.56
C ILE A 63 9.22 1.31 0.72
N VAL A 64 8.82 2.51 0.28
CA VAL A 64 7.41 2.98 0.41
C VAL A 64 6.49 2.22 -0.53
N CYS A 65 6.87 2.09 -1.80
CA CYS A 65 6.02 1.48 -2.82
C CYS A 65 5.89 -0.04 -2.63
N GLU A 66 6.90 -0.72 -2.08
CA GLU A 66 6.79 -2.13 -1.70
C GLU A 66 5.76 -2.33 -0.59
N ARG A 67 5.76 -1.46 0.43
CA ARG A 67 4.74 -1.52 1.50
C ARG A 67 3.35 -1.20 0.97
N HIS A 68 3.23 -0.15 0.14
CA HIS A 68 1.97 0.22 -0.51
C HIS A 68 1.40 -0.95 -1.33
N LYS A 69 2.22 -1.60 -2.14
CA LYS A 69 1.82 -2.77 -2.93
C LYS A 69 1.43 -3.96 -2.06
N LEU A 70 2.19 -4.21 -0.99
CA LEU A 70 1.88 -5.26 -0.02
C LEU A 70 0.46 -5.06 0.55
N GLU A 71 0.12 -3.85 0.97
CA GLU A 71 -1.19 -3.56 1.55
C GLU A 71 -2.33 -3.51 0.53
N SER A 72 -2.05 -3.05 -0.69
CA SER A 72 -3.08 -2.90 -1.73
C SER A 72 -3.44 -4.21 -2.40
N ASP A 73 -2.45 -5.06 -2.66
CA ASP A 73 -2.62 -6.24 -3.51
C ASP A 73 -2.49 -7.53 -2.70
N ILE A 74 -1.46 -7.62 -1.85
CA ILE A 74 -1.05 -8.88 -1.24
C ILE A 74 -1.84 -9.17 0.02
N PHE A 75 -2.09 -8.18 0.88
CA PHE A 75 -2.88 -8.38 2.10
C PHE A 75 -4.33 -8.81 1.80
N PRO A 76 -5.06 -8.18 0.86
CA PRO A 76 -6.39 -8.66 0.49
C PRO A 76 -6.38 -10.10 -0.03
N LEU A 77 -5.40 -10.44 -0.88
CA LEU A 77 -5.22 -11.81 -1.36
C LEU A 77 -4.92 -12.78 -0.21
N ALA A 78 -3.98 -12.43 0.67
CA ALA A 78 -3.58 -13.25 1.81
C ALA A 78 -4.76 -13.49 2.77
N ILE A 79 -5.61 -12.49 3.00
CA ILE A 79 -6.83 -12.64 3.79
C ILE A 79 -7.81 -13.59 3.09
N ALA A 80 -8.03 -13.42 1.79
CA ALA A 80 -8.94 -14.26 1.01
C ALA A 80 -8.50 -15.74 0.98
N GLU A 81 -7.19 -15.98 0.92
CA GLU A 81 -6.57 -17.31 0.89
C GLU A 81 -6.29 -17.88 2.31
N GLY A 82 -6.64 -17.15 3.38
CA GLY A 82 -6.45 -17.61 4.76
C GLY A 82 -4.99 -17.73 5.21
N TRP A 83 -4.10 -16.91 4.66
CA TRP A 83 -2.68 -16.91 5.04
C TRP A 83 -2.51 -16.40 6.48
N PRO A 84 -1.56 -16.97 7.25
CA PRO A 84 -1.33 -16.55 8.62
C PRO A 84 -0.53 -15.24 8.68
N PHE A 85 -1.14 -14.18 9.22
CA PHE A 85 -0.44 -12.92 9.56
C PHE A 85 0.35 -13.02 10.87
N ASN A 86 0.04 -14.03 11.69
CA ASN A 86 0.77 -14.37 12.91
C ASN A 86 1.17 -15.86 12.85
N PRO A 87 2.16 -16.22 12.02
CA PRO A 87 2.58 -17.61 11.87
C PRO A 87 3.13 -18.20 13.18
N ASP A 88 2.59 -19.34 13.60
CA ASP A 88 3.13 -20.12 14.72
C ASP A 88 4.40 -20.86 14.29
N PHE A 89 5.55 -20.22 14.46
CA PHE A 89 6.84 -20.86 14.19
C PHE A 89 7.25 -21.88 15.27
N GLY A 90 6.70 -21.81 16.48
CA GLY A 90 7.01 -22.73 17.57
C GLY A 90 6.54 -24.15 17.27
N GLY A 91 5.33 -24.29 16.74
CA GLY A 91 4.77 -25.58 16.28
C GLY A 91 5.31 -26.06 14.93
N LEU A 92 6.16 -25.29 14.25
CA LEU A 92 6.59 -25.60 12.88
C LEU A 92 7.29 -26.97 12.79
N HIS A 93 8.19 -27.28 13.72
CA HIS A 93 8.93 -28.53 13.72
C HIS A 93 7.99 -29.75 13.82
N SER A 94 7.00 -29.69 14.73
CA SER A 94 6.00 -30.75 14.91
C SER A 94 5.15 -30.94 13.66
N ARG A 95 4.68 -29.84 13.04
CA ARG A 95 3.88 -29.90 11.81
C ARG A 95 4.66 -30.53 10.65
N VAL A 96 5.92 -30.13 10.44
CA VAL A 96 6.76 -30.66 9.35
C VAL A 96 7.09 -32.14 9.57
N THR A 97 7.39 -32.54 10.80
CA THR A 97 7.70 -33.96 11.12
C THR A 97 6.48 -34.86 10.90
N ALA A 98 5.27 -34.37 11.18
CA ALA A 98 4.04 -35.13 10.97
C ALA A 98 3.64 -35.32 9.49
N LEU A 99 4.28 -34.61 8.55
CA LEU A 99 4.06 -34.78 7.11
C LEU A 99 4.94 -35.88 6.49
N ARG A 100 5.88 -36.45 7.26
CA ARG A 100 6.72 -37.58 6.85
C ARG A 100 5.99 -38.89 7.09
#